data_AF-A0A6N9NH53-F1
#
_entry.id   AF-A0A6N9NH53-F1
#
_cell.length_a   1.000
_cell.length_b   1.000
_cell.length_c   1.000
_cell.angle_alpha   90.00
_cell.angle_beta   90.00
_cell.angle_gamma   90.00
#
_symmetry.space_group_name_H-M   'P 1'
#
loop_
_entity.id
_entity.type
_entity.pdbx_description
1 polymer ?
#
loop_
_entity_poly.entity_id
_entity_poly.type
_entity_poly.pdbx_seq_one_letter_code
_entity_poly.pdbx_strand_id
1 'polypeptide(L)'
;MIFNLIKSRQPINYILFPIIVIALWFPSFLSAPPHQFSNLMPLYELLMQFIGDGTIFSLVIGILLVVIEGFLLNYIIDLHKILPERNNLVAFFYVIFCSIHTAFLYPNPVIVANLFLILALGQLLKIYNQRNVLKEVFNASLLIGVASLFYFPSLFLVVLIWSACIIIRPFEWRNYIVSLFGPILIGLWLASYYYLNDQVPSLVLKYSEFNNYSYGLTISGFSYVVLALLLILAIVSFSSLLRGLSKNTVRVKNLLRIIVVYFLLSVVSFFITTHDYFSTYSLVLVSFAVYTANYFDYLKRYWVGNALIILLLLLVLYNNYRLVGLI
;
A
#
# COMPACT_ATOMS: atom_id res chain seq x y z
N MET A 1 -6.54 27.28 -2.52
CA MET A 1 -6.73 27.09 -3.97
C MET A 1 -6.29 25.68 -4.39
N ILE A 2 -5.07 25.27 -4.03
CA ILE A 2 -4.51 23.93 -4.29
C ILE A 2 -5.36 22.80 -3.71
N PHE A 3 -5.78 22.90 -2.45
CA PHE A 3 -6.61 21.88 -1.80
C PHE A 3 -7.94 21.65 -2.52
N ASN A 4 -8.59 22.73 -3.02
CA ASN A 4 -9.85 22.61 -3.75
C ASN A 4 -9.66 21.95 -5.11
N LEU A 5 -8.55 22.25 -5.80
CA LEU A 5 -8.20 21.64 -7.08
C LEU A 5 -7.95 20.14 -6.90
N ILE A 6 -7.16 19.74 -5.90
CA ILE A 6 -6.92 18.33 -5.56
C ILE A 6 -8.20 17.62 -5.14
N LYS A 7 -9.03 18.25 -4.30
CA LYS A 7 -10.30 17.66 -3.85
C LYS A 7 -11.28 17.48 -5.02
N SER A 8 -11.24 18.37 -6.02
CA SER A 8 -12.15 18.32 -7.16
C SER A 8 -11.94 17.07 -8.04
N ARG A 9 -12.98 16.69 -8.80
CA ARG A 9 -12.91 15.60 -9.80
C ARG A 9 -12.54 16.09 -11.20
N GLN A 10 -11.82 17.20 -11.28
CA GLN A 10 -11.44 17.75 -12.57
C GLN A 10 -10.51 16.78 -13.30
N PRO A 11 -10.64 16.61 -14.63
CA PRO A 11 -9.75 15.78 -15.43
C PRO A 11 -8.27 16.17 -15.29
N ILE A 12 -7.99 17.42 -14.92
CA ILE A 12 -6.65 17.93 -14.60
C ILE A 12 -5.92 17.05 -13.57
N ASN A 13 -6.63 16.41 -12.64
CA ASN A 13 -5.99 15.60 -11.59
C ASN A 13 -5.35 14.32 -12.13
N TYR A 14 -5.84 13.79 -13.26
CA TYR A 14 -5.20 12.65 -13.94
C TYR A 14 -3.82 12.99 -14.50
N ILE A 15 -3.55 14.28 -14.78
CA ILE A 15 -2.26 14.78 -15.25
C ILE A 15 -1.43 15.31 -14.08
N LEU A 16 -2.09 15.98 -13.13
CA LEU A 16 -1.44 16.61 -11.99
C LEU A 16 -0.74 15.59 -11.09
N PHE A 17 -1.37 14.46 -10.76
CA PHE A 17 -0.77 13.50 -9.83
C PHE A 17 0.50 12.86 -10.39
N PRO A 18 0.56 12.39 -11.66
CA PRO A 18 1.82 12.01 -12.31
C PRO A 18 2.90 13.10 -12.22
N ILE A 19 2.55 14.37 -12.51
CA ILE A 19 3.50 15.48 -12.43
C ILE A 19 4.03 15.66 -11.00
N ILE A 20 3.16 15.54 -9.99
CA ILE A 20 3.57 15.61 -8.58
C ILE A 20 4.54 14.47 -8.26
N VAL A 21 4.29 13.24 -8.71
CA VAL A 21 5.20 12.10 -8.46
C VAL A 21 6.56 12.36 -9.10
N ILE A 22 6.56 12.75 -10.37
CA ILE A 22 7.78 13.06 -11.12
C ILE A 22 8.58 14.16 -10.40
N ALA A 23 7.92 15.22 -9.93
CA ALA A 23 8.57 16.28 -9.18
C ALA A 23 9.16 15.80 -7.84
N LEU A 24 8.44 14.96 -7.10
CA LEU A 24 8.92 14.40 -5.83
C LEU A 24 10.05 13.39 -6.00
N TRP A 25 10.07 12.66 -7.13
CA TRP A 25 11.03 11.61 -7.45
C TRP A 25 12.22 12.13 -8.27
N PHE A 26 12.16 13.38 -8.73
CA PHE A 26 13.21 14.02 -9.54
C PHE A 26 14.63 13.85 -8.96
N PRO A 27 14.87 13.94 -7.63
CA PRO A 27 16.19 13.68 -7.05
C PRO A 27 16.79 12.33 -7.47
N SER A 28 15.98 11.27 -7.53
CA SER A 28 16.44 9.93 -7.89
C SER A 28 16.85 9.77 -9.35
N PHE A 29 16.41 10.67 -10.23
CA PHE A 29 16.93 10.72 -11.61
C PHE A 29 18.35 11.29 -11.66
N LEU A 30 18.73 12.14 -10.69
CA LEU A 30 20.04 12.77 -10.65
C LEU A 30 21.09 11.89 -9.98
N SER A 31 20.70 11.15 -8.95
CA SER A 31 21.57 10.17 -8.31
C SER A 31 20.73 8.99 -7.84
N ALA A 32 21.08 7.79 -8.32
CA ALA A 32 20.42 6.58 -7.88
C ALA A 32 20.76 6.35 -6.39
N PRO A 33 19.77 6.24 -5.50
CA PRO A 33 20.04 5.89 -4.12
C PRO A 33 20.65 4.49 -4.07
N PRO A 34 21.50 4.18 -3.08
CA PRO A 34 22.02 2.82 -2.91
C PRO A 34 20.85 1.85 -2.71
N HIS A 35 20.75 0.83 -3.56
CA HIS A 35 19.66 -0.13 -3.58
C HIS A 35 20.22 -1.54 -3.47
N GLN A 36 19.91 -2.22 -2.39
CA GLN A 36 20.23 -3.63 -2.20
C GLN A 36 19.05 -4.30 -1.54
N PHE A 37 18.11 -4.78 -2.36
CA PHE A 37 17.08 -5.70 -1.88
C PHE A 37 17.71 -7.10 -1.84
N SER A 38 17.93 -7.64 -0.65
CA SER A 38 18.44 -9.00 -0.45
C SER A 38 17.28 -10.01 -0.38
N ASN A 39 17.51 -11.24 -0.86
CA ASN A 39 16.54 -12.35 -0.79
C ASN A 39 15.19 -12.05 -1.43
N LEU A 40 15.25 -11.70 -2.71
CA LEU A 40 14.09 -11.43 -3.54
C LEU A 40 13.18 -12.65 -3.66
N MET A 41 11.87 -12.41 -3.55
CA MET A 41 10.89 -13.45 -3.85
C MET A 41 10.92 -13.78 -5.35
N PRO A 42 10.63 -15.03 -5.75
CA PRO A 42 10.87 -15.51 -7.11
C PRO A 42 10.27 -14.64 -8.22
N LEU A 43 9.04 -14.15 -8.04
CA LEU A 43 8.37 -13.38 -9.08
C LEU A 43 8.87 -11.93 -9.15
N TYR A 44 9.30 -11.38 -8.00
CA TYR A 44 9.94 -10.07 -7.97
C TYR A 44 11.33 -10.12 -8.60
N GLU A 45 12.11 -11.17 -8.34
CA GLU A 45 13.42 -11.38 -8.98
C GLU A 45 13.28 -11.44 -10.51
N LEU A 46 12.32 -12.22 -11.00
CA LEU A 46 12.01 -12.30 -12.43
C LEU A 46 11.60 -10.93 -12.98
N LEU A 47 10.77 -10.18 -12.26
CA LEU A 47 10.37 -8.83 -12.65
C LEU A 47 11.59 -7.89 -12.79
N MET A 48 12.50 -7.91 -11.83
CA MET A 48 13.70 -7.08 -11.85
C MET A 48 14.71 -7.47 -12.92
N GLN A 49 14.79 -8.75 -13.30
CA GLN A 49 15.60 -9.19 -14.45
C GLN A 49 15.17 -8.52 -15.77
N PHE A 50 13.86 -8.27 -15.96
CA PHE A 50 13.36 -7.57 -17.15
C PHE A 50 13.47 -6.05 -17.07
N ILE A 51 13.29 -5.48 -15.87
CA ILE A 51 13.29 -4.03 -15.66
C ILE A 51 14.72 -3.47 -15.58
N GLY A 52 15.65 -4.21 -14.99
CA GLY A 52 17.01 -3.76 -14.68
C GLY A 52 17.03 -2.84 -13.46
N ASP A 53 17.77 -3.25 -12.44
CA ASP A 53 17.90 -2.52 -11.17
C ASP A 53 18.62 -1.17 -11.36
N GLY A 54 18.13 -0.13 -10.66
CA GLY A 54 18.77 1.18 -10.63
C GLY A 54 18.69 1.99 -11.93
N THR A 55 17.99 1.50 -12.95
CA THR A 55 17.85 2.17 -14.25
C THR A 55 16.79 3.28 -14.22
N ILE A 56 16.89 4.26 -15.12
CA ILE A 56 15.80 5.23 -15.35
C ILE A 56 14.49 4.52 -15.72
N PHE A 57 14.58 3.38 -16.40
CA PHE A 57 13.43 2.57 -16.74
C PHE A 57 12.71 2.03 -15.50
N SER A 58 13.46 1.54 -14.51
CA SER A 58 12.90 1.12 -13.21
C SER A 58 12.20 2.26 -12.48
N LEU A 59 12.78 3.48 -12.47
CA LEU A 59 12.14 4.68 -11.90
C LEU A 59 10.79 4.97 -12.55
N VAL A 60 10.75 4.97 -13.88
CA VAL A 60 9.51 5.24 -14.63
C VAL A 60 8.44 4.19 -14.32
N ILE A 61 8.81 2.91 -14.23
CA ILE A 61 7.87 1.85 -13.83
C ILE A 61 7.37 2.07 -12.40
N GLY A 62 8.24 2.44 -11.47
CA GLY A 62 7.85 2.77 -10.10
C GLY A 62 6.83 3.91 -10.04
N ILE A 63 7.08 5.00 -10.79
CA ILE A 63 6.14 6.13 -10.90
C ILE A 63 4.79 5.67 -11.44
N LEU A 64 4.79 4.89 -12.53
CA LEU A 64 3.55 4.38 -13.13
C LEU A 64 2.78 3.49 -12.14
N LEU A 65 3.46 2.59 -11.44
CA LEU A 65 2.84 1.71 -10.44
C LEU A 65 2.16 2.52 -9.32
N VAL A 66 2.89 3.45 -8.69
CA VAL A 66 2.35 4.26 -7.58
C VAL A 66 1.16 5.12 -8.03
N VAL A 67 1.22 5.68 -9.23
CA VAL A 67 0.10 6.44 -9.82
C VAL A 67 -1.11 5.54 -10.07
N ILE A 68 -0.91 4.37 -10.69
CA ILE A 68 -1.98 3.41 -10.98
C ILE A 68 -2.63 2.94 -9.68
N GLU A 69 -1.83 2.58 -8.69
CA GLU A 69 -2.31 2.16 -7.37
C GLU A 69 -3.11 3.26 -6.66
N GLY A 70 -2.63 4.51 -6.70
CA GLY A 70 -3.34 5.65 -6.12
C GLY A 70 -4.72 5.85 -6.75
N PHE A 71 -4.80 5.85 -8.08
CA PHE A 71 -6.08 5.97 -8.78
C PHE A 71 -6.98 4.74 -8.58
N LEU A 72 -6.42 3.54 -8.59
CA LEU A 72 -7.15 2.30 -8.34
C LEU A 72 -7.75 2.28 -6.94
N LEU A 73 -6.98 2.65 -5.93
CA LEU A 73 -7.46 2.76 -4.56
C LEU A 73 -8.56 3.80 -4.44
N ASN A 74 -8.37 5.00 -5.00
CA ASN A 74 -9.39 6.05 -5.00
C ASN A 74 -10.69 5.58 -5.66
N TYR A 75 -10.58 4.92 -6.82
CA TYR A 75 -11.72 4.32 -7.52
C TYR A 75 -12.46 3.29 -6.67
N ILE A 76 -11.75 2.37 -6.01
CA ILE A 76 -12.35 1.36 -5.13
C ILE A 76 -13.10 2.03 -3.97
N ILE A 77 -12.51 3.03 -3.32
CA ILE A 77 -13.11 3.77 -2.21
C ILE A 77 -14.38 4.51 -2.66
N ASP A 78 -14.33 5.14 -3.85
CA ASP A 78 -15.44 5.87 -4.45
C ASP A 78 -16.61 4.99 -4.90
N LEU A 79 -16.29 3.80 -5.43
CA LEU A 79 -17.30 2.79 -5.81
C LEU A 79 -18.13 2.37 -4.59
N HIS A 80 -17.46 2.19 -3.45
CA HIS A 80 -18.10 1.73 -2.23
C HIS A 80 -18.71 2.86 -1.39
N LYS A 81 -18.55 4.12 -1.82
CA LYS A 81 -19.04 5.34 -1.13
C LYS A 81 -18.61 5.39 0.33
N ILE A 82 -17.33 5.07 0.58
CA ILE A 82 -16.77 5.04 1.94
C ILE A 82 -16.55 6.47 2.47
N LEU A 83 -16.10 7.38 1.61
CA LEU A 83 -16.00 8.79 1.92
C LEU A 83 -17.34 9.51 1.68
N PRO A 84 -17.69 10.53 2.49
CA PRO A 84 -18.91 11.31 2.33
C PRO A 84 -19.04 11.95 0.94
N GLU A 85 -17.97 12.61 0.49
CA GLU A 85 -17.89 13.20 -0.83
C GLU A 85 -16.95 12.42 -1.73
N ARG A 86 -17.38 12.30 -2.98
CA ARG A 86 -16.61 11.71 -4.07
C ARG A 86 -15.49 12.66 -4.48
N ASN A 87 -14.25 12.39 -4.08
CA ASN A 87 -13.09 13.27 -4.31
C ASN A 87 -11.85 12.47 -4.74
N ASN A 88 -10.74 13.17 -5.01
CA ASN A 88 -9.46 12.57 -5.43
C ASN A 88 -8.40 12.55 -4.30
N LEU A 89 -8.82 12.76 -3.05
CA LEU A 89 -7.89 12.89 -1.92
C LEU A 89 -7.17 11.58 -1.59
N VAL A 90 -7.82 10.43 -1.79
CA VAL A 90 -7.18 9.12 -1.51
C VAL A 90 -6.01 8.89 -2.44
N ALA A 91 -6.20 9.12 -3.75
CA ALA A 91 -5.13 9.02 -4.75
C ALA A 91 -3.97 9.97 -4.42
N PHE A 92 -4.29 11.22 -4.09
CA PHE A 92 -3.30 12.24 -3.75
C PHE A 92 -2.44 11.84 -2.54
N PHE A 93 -3.07 11.45 -1.42
CA PHE A 93 -2.34 11.07 -0.22
C PHE A 93 -1.55 9.77 -0.42
N TYR A 94 -2.10 8.79 -1.15
CA TYR A 94 -1.39 7.55 -1.47
C TYR A 94 -0.07 7.84 -2.19
N VAL A 95 -0.15 8.62 -3.27
CA VAL A 95 1.01 8.98 -4.09
C VAL A 95 2.08 9.73 -3.29
N ILE A 96 1.69 10.66 -2.42
CA ILE A 96 2.65 11.39 -1.58
C ILE A 96 3.29 10.49 -0.54
N PHE A 97 2.50 9.62 0.10
CA PHE A 97 3.02 8.70 1.10
C PHE A 97 3.98 7.69 0.49
N CYS A 98 3.72 7.21 -0.72
CA CYS A 98 4.66 6.39 -1.50
C CYS A 98 5.88 7.18 -2.00
N SER A 99 5.94 8.49 -1.81
CA SER A 99 7.08 9.33 -2.20
C SER A 99 7.94 9.78 -1.01
N ILE A 100 7.63 9.32 0.22
CA ILE A 100 8.19 9.88 1.46
C ILE A 100 9.63 9.46 1.77
N HIS A 101 10.07 8.34 1.20
CA HIS A 101 11.37 7.74 1.49
C HIS A 101 11.99 7.20 0.21
N THR A 102 13.31 7.26 0.09
CA THR A 102 14.05 6.85 -1.11
C THR A 102 13.87 5.37 -1.45
N ALA A 103 13.60 4.53 -0.45
CA ALA A 103 13.28 3.11 -0.64
C ALA A 103 11.97 2.85 -1.42
N PHE A 104 11.13 3.87 -1.61
CA PHE A 104 9.90 3.78 -2.40
C PHE A 104 10.02 4.40 -3.79
N LEU A 105 11.12 5.09 -4.10
CA LEU A 105 11.29 5.80 -5.36
C LEU A 105 11.61 4.85 -6.54
N TYR A 106 11.56 3.54 -6.28
CA TYR A 106 11.78 2.46 -7.23
C TYR A 106 10.75 1.36 -6.98
N PRO A 107 10.45 0.50 -7.97
CA PRO A 107 9.47 -0.57 -7.83
C PRO A 107 10.00 -1.62 -6.86
N ASN A 108 9.75 -1.43 -5.56
CA ASN A 108 10.16 -2.38 -4.53
C ASN A 108 9.16 -3.54 -4.40
N PRO A 109 9.54 -4.65 -3.74
CA PRO A 109 8.69 -5.85 -3.68
C PRO A 109 7.31 -5.59 -3.10
N VAL A 110 7.22 -4.66 -2.14
CA VAL A 110 5.99 -4.35 -1.42
C VAL A 110 5.08 -3.42 -2.21
N ILE A 111 5.61 -2.49 -3.00
CA ILE A 111 4.83 -1.67 -3.94
C ILE A 111 4.18 -2.60 -4.97
N VAL A 112 4.94 -3.50 -5.59
CA VAL A 112 4.37 -4.45 -6.55
C VAL A 112 3.31 -5.33 -5.90
N ALA A 113 3.53 -5.79 -4.66
CA ALA A 113 2.52 -6.53 -3.90
C ALA A 113 1.26 -5.68 -3.60
N ASN A 114 1.42 -4.38 -3.31
CA ASN A 114 0.32 -3.47 -2.99
C ASN A 114 -0.71 -3.38 -4.11
N LEU A 115 -0.30 -3.43 -5.38
CA LEU A 115 -1.23 -3.49 -6.51
C LEU A 115 -2.26 -4.62 -6.34
N PHE A 116 -1.79 -5.84 -6.04
CA PHE A 116 -2.64 -7.00 -5.84
C PHE A 116 -3.44 -6.91 -4.53
N LEU A 117 -2.85 -6.35 -3.47
CA LEU A 117 -3.53 -6.16 -2.19
C LEU A 117 -4.65 -5.11 -2.25
N ILE A 118 -4.48 -4.04 -3.04
CA ILE A 118 -5.51 -3.04 -3.30
C ILE A 118 -6.67 -3.71 -4.07
N LEU A 119 -6.37 -4.54 -5.07
CA LEU A 119 -7.38 -5.33 -5.78
C LEU A 119 -8.10 -6.30 -4.83
N ALA A 120 -7.37 -6.97 -3.93
CA ALA A 120 -7.93 -7.89 -2.94
C ALA A 120 -8.87 -7.15 -1.98
N LEU A 121 -8.45 -5.98 -1.47
CA LEU A 121 -9.30 -5.10 -0.67
C LEU A 121 -10.57 -4.72 -1.45
N GLY A 122 -10.45 -4.40 -2.74
CA GLY A 122 -11.59 -4.13 -3.61
C GLY A 122 -12.59 -5.30 -3.72
N GLN A 123 -12.13 -6.56 -3.67
CA GLN A 123 -13.02 -7.72 -3.61
C GLN A 123 -13.68 -7.85 -2.24
N LEU A 124 -12.93 -7.64 -1.15
CA LEU A 124 -13.45 -7.74 0.22
C LEU A 124 -14.54 -6.69 0.50
N LEU A 125 -14.40 -5.48 -0.03
CA LEU A 125 -15.39 -4.41 0.15
C LEU A 125 -16.72 -4.72 -0.57
N LYS A 126 -16.71 -5.56 -1.62
CA LYS A 126 -17.93 -5.99 -2.34
C LYS A 126 -18.80 -6.96 -1.54
N ILE A 127 -18.21 -7.70 -0.60
CA ILE A 127 -18.88 -8.73 0.22
C ILE A 127 -20.17 -8.19 0.87
N TYR A 128 -20.18 -6.91 1.27
CA TYR A 128 -21.34 -6.29 1.93
C TYR A 128 -22.63 -6.34 1.10
N ASN A 129 -22.54 -6.20 -0.23
CA ASN A 129 -23.73 -6.11 -1.08
C ASN A 129 -24.09 -7.42 -1.78
N GLN A 130 -23.29 -8.48 -1.59
CA GLN A 130 -23.47 -9.73 -2.31
C GLN A 130 -24.29 -10.73 -1.49
N ARG A 131 -25.09 -11.56 -2.18
CA ARG A 131 -25.82 -12.67 -1.54
C ARG A 131 -24.90 -13.86 -1.31
N ASN A 132 -24.14 -14.24 -2.34
CA ASN A 132 -23.08 -15.26 -2.29
C ASN A 132 -21.73 -14.56 -2.45
N VAL A 133 -20.80 -14.86 -1.54
CA VAL A 133 -19.51 -14.15 -1.41
C VAL A 133 -18.31 -15.04 -1.74
N LEU A 134 -18.53 -16.32 -2.08
CA LEU A 134 -17.45 -17.27 -2.32
C LEU A 134 -16.53 -16.81 -3.47
N LYS A 135 -17.09 -16.18 -4.50
CA LYS A 135 -16.31 -15.62 -5.61
C LYS A 135 -15.38 -14.50 -5.15
N GLU A 136 -15.90 -13.55 -4.37
CA GLU A 136 -15.16 -12.41 -3.85
C GLU A 136 -14.06 -12.86 -2.88
N VAL A 137 -14.39 -13.81 -2.00
CA VAL A 137 -13.46 -14.45 -1.06
C VAL A 137 -12.34 -15.18 -1.80
N PHE A 138 -12.68 -16.01 -2.80
CA PHE A 138 -11.70 -16.72 -3.61
C PHE A 138 -10.79 -15.74 -4.37
N ASN A 139 -11.37 -14.75 -5.04
CA ASN A 139 -10.61 -13.74 -5.78
C ASN A 139 -9.66 -12.97 -4.87
N ALA A 140 -10.13 -12.54 -3.69
CA ALA A 140 -9.27 -11.88 -2.70
C ALA A 140 -8.12 -12.80 -2.26
N SER A 141 -8.41 -14.07 -1.98
CA SER A 141 -7.40 -15.03 -1.56
C SER A 141 -6.34 -15.31 -2.62
N LEU A 142 -6.75 -15.42 -3.89
CA LEU A 142 -5.83 -15.63 -5.01
C LEU A 142 -4.95 -14.41 -5.20
N LEU A 143 -5.50 -13.19 -5.13
CA LEU A 143 -4.74 -11.95 -5.21
C LEU A 143 -3.71 -11.82 -4.09
N ILE A 144 -4.06 -12.19 -2.85
CA ILE A 144 -3.11 -12.22 -1.72
C ILE A 144 -2.05 -13.31 -1.93
N GLY A 145 -2.42 -14.47 -2.45
CA GLY A 145 -1.47 -15.50 -2.86
C GLY A 145 -0.47 -14.99 -3.88
N VAL A 146 -0.92 -14.28 -4.93
CA VAL A 146 -0.04 -13.67 -5.93
C VAL A 146 0.85 -12.58 -5.31
N ALA A 147 0.30 -11.74 -4.44
CA ALA A 147 1.07 -10.73 -3.70
C ALA A 147 2.23 -11.37 -2.91
N SER A 148 2.03 -12.58 -2.35
CA SER A 148 3.05 -13.31 -1.59
C SER A 148 4.26 -13.76 -2.43
N LEU A 149 4.10 -13.85 -3.75
CA LEU A 149 5.20 -14.14 -4.68
C LEU A 149 6.12 -12.94 -4.93
N PHE A 150 5.66 -11.73 -4.61
CA PHE A 150 6.48 -10.51 -4.62
C PHE A 150 6.98 -10.19 -3.22
N TYR A 151 6.12 -10.31 -2.22
CA TYR A 151 6.43 -10.02 -0.82
C TYR A 151 5.73 -11.02 0.10
N PHE A 152 6.48 -12.03 0.56
CA PHE A 152 5.95 -13.15 1.35
C PHE A 152 5.07 -12.76 2.56
N PRO A 153 5.42 -11.75 3.38
CA PRO A 153 4.62 -11.35 4.55
C PRO A 153 3.21 -10.86 4.21
N SER A 154 2.95 -10.49 2.94
CA SER A 154 1.58 -10.19 2.49
C SER A 154 0.61 -11.37 2.65
N LEU A 155 1.11 -12.61 2.70
CA LEU A 155 0.30 -13.81 2.94
C LEU A 155 -0.45 -13.76 4.28
N PHE A 156 0.07 -13.01 5.27
CA PHE A 156 -0.63 -12.77 6.54
C PHE A 156 -1.98 -12.04 6.36
N LEU A 157 -2.15 -11.29 5.26
CA LEU A 157 -3.41 -10.63 4.95
C LEU A 157 -4.54 -11.61 4.57
N VAL A 158 -4.31 -12.93 4.48
CA VAL A 158 -5.41 -13.91 4.43
C VAL A 158 -6.33 -13.76 5.66
N VAL A 159 -5.78 -13.40 6.82
CA VAL A 159 -6.55 -13.10 8.05
C VAL A 159 -7.51 -11.91 7.85
N LEU A 160 -7.21 -11.00 6.92
CA LEU A 160 -8.12 -9.91 6.56
C LEU A 160 -9.42 -10.43 5.94
N ILE A 161 -9.34 -11.50 5.15
CA ILE A 161 -10.51 -12.13 4.51
C ILE A 161 -11.45 -12.67 5.60
N TRP A 162 -10.89 -13.35 6.59
CA TRP A 162 -11.65 -13.88 7.73
C TRP A 162 -12.30 -12.76 8.51
N SER A 163 -11.53 -11.71 8.82
CA SER A 163 -12.02 -10.54 9.53
C SER A 163 -13.14 -9.83 8.78
N ALA A 164 -13.01 -9.67 7.45
CA ALA A 164 -14.05 -9.08 6.62
C ALA A 164 -15.35 -9.91 6.63
N CYS A 165 -15.24 -11.24 6.60
CA CYS A 165 -16.40 -12.13 6.72
C CYS A 165 -17.09 -11.96 8.09
N ILE A 166 -16.32 -11.97 9.18
CA ILE A 166 -16.84 -11.80 10.56
C ILE A 166 -17.52 -10.44 10.75
N ILE A 167 -16.94 -9.37 10.19
CA ILE A 167 -17.46 -8.01 10.34
C ILE A 167 -18.79 -7.81 9.60
N ILE A 168 -18.92 -8.40 8.41
CA ILE A 168 -20.07 -8.14 7.53
C ILE A 168 -21.21 -9.13 7.74
N ARG A 169 -20.91 -10.42 7.97
CA ARG A 169 -21.90 -11.49 7.84
C ARG A 169 -21.81 -12.51 8.98
N PRO A 170 -22.88 -13.29 9.22
CA PRO A 170 -22.83 -14.46 10.10
C PRO A 170 -21.75 -15.46 9.65
N PHE A 171 -21.28 -16.26 10.60
CA PHE A 171 -20.25 -17.26 10.35
C PHE A 171 -20.72 -18.32 9.36
N GLU A 172 -20.01 -18.45 8.25
CA GLU A 172 -20.19 -19.51 7.25
C GLU A 172 -18.84 -20.17 6.98
N TRP A 173 -18.66 -21.43 7.40
CA TRP A 173 -17.38 -22.15 7.33
C TRP A 173 -16.78 -22.21 5.92
N ARG A 174 -17.64 -22.25 4.89
CA ARG A 174 -17.23 -22.30 3.47
C ARG A 174 -16.34 -21.11 3.08
N ASN A 175 -16.61 -19.92 3.63
CA ASN A 175 -15.83 -18.71 3.32
C ASN A 175 -14.38 -18.86 3.82
N TYR A 176 -14.18 -19.47 4.98
CA TYR A 176 -12.85 -19.68 5.56
C TYR A 176 -12.05 -20.72 4.78
N ILE A 177 -12.68 -21.83 4.37
CA ILE A 177 -12.01 -22.84 3.56
C ILE A 177 -11.67 -22.27 2.17
N VAL A 178 -12.61 -21.54 1.54
CA VAL A 178 -12.36 -20.92 0.23
C VAL A 178 -11.21 -19.92 0.27
N SER A 179 -11.06 -19.18 1.36
CA SER A 179 -9.96 -18.23 1.51
C SER A 179 -8.57 -18.86 1.58
N LEU A 180 -8.46 -20.16 1.86
CA LEU A 180 -7.18 -20.88 1.89
C LEU A 180 -6.79 -21.40 0.51
N PHE A 181 -7.74 -21.66 -0.38
CA PHE A 181 -7.45 -22.19 -1.71
C PHE A 181 -6.61 -21.25 -2.56
N GLY A 182 -6.77 -19.93 -2.46
CA GLY A 182 -5.95 -18.98 -3.20
C GLY A 182 -4.45 -19.14 -2.93
N PRO A 183 -3.98 -18.95 -1.68
CA PRO A 183 -2.59 -19.16 -1.31
C PRO A 183 -2.09 -20.58 -1.61
N ILE A 184 -2.91 -21.61 -1.37
CA ILE A 184 -2.53 -23.01 -1.67
C ILE A 184 -2.30 -23.19 -3.17
N LEU A 185 -3.18 -22.70 -4.03
CA LEU A 185 -3.03 -22.81 -5.48
C LEU A 185 -1.77 -22.10 -5.98
N ILE A 186 -1.50 -20.90 -5.45
CA ILE A 186 -0.29 -20.16 -5.82
C ILE A 186 0.98 -20.86 -5.31
N GLY A 187 0.96 -21.39 -4.08
CA GLY A 187 2.05 -22.18 -3.53
C GLY A 187 2.30 -23.47 -4.30
N LEU A 188 1.26 -24.19 -4.71
CA LEU A 188 1.35 -25.38 -5.54
C LEU A 188 1.92 -25.08 -6.93
N TRP A 189 1.50 -23.96 -7.54
CA TRP A 189 2.06 -23.51 -8.82
C TRP A 189 3.55 -23.22 -8.70
N LEU A 190 3.96 -22.49 -7.66
CA LEU A 190 5.36 -22.17 -7.39
C LEU A 190 6.19 -23.45 -7.12
N ALA A 191 5.69 -24.33 -6.25
CA ALA A 191 6.36 -25.59 -5.93
C ALA A 191 6.52 -26.48 -7.17
N SER A 192 5.48 -26.56 -8.01
CA SER A 192 5.54 -27.32 -9.27
C SER A 192 6.58 -26.77 -10.23
N TYR A 193 6.68 -25.43 -10.36
CA TYR A 193 7.71 -24.79 -11.18
C TYR A 193 9.12 -25.13 -10.69
N TYR A 194 9.39 -24.99 -9.39
CA TYR A 194 10.71 -25.28 -8.83
C TYR A 194 11.05 -26.78 -8.83
N TYR A 195 10.05 -27.65 -8.72
CA TYR A 195 10.21 -29.10 -8.86
C TYR A 195 10.60 -29.48 -10.30
N LEU A 196 9.91 -28.95 -11.30
CA LEU A 196 10.19 -29.24 -12.72
C LEU A 196 11.56 -28.73 -13.19
N ASN A 197 12.15 -27.75 -12.50
CA ASN A 197 13.46 -27.19 -12.83
C ASN A 197 14.58 -27.73 -11.92
N ASP A 198 14.32 -28.75 -11.09
CA ASP A 198 15.29 -29.31 -10.11
C ASP A 198 15.87 -28.26 -9.14
N GLN A 199 15.11 -27.22 -8.83
CA GLN A 199 15.52 -26.08 -7.99
C GLN A 199 14.83 -26.03 -6.62
N VAL A 200 14.14 -27.09 -6.19
CA VAL A 200 13.47 -27.13 -4.88
C VAL A 200 14.36 -26.68 -3.71
N PRO A 201 15.65 -27.08 -3.61
CA PRO A 201 16.52 -26.61 -2.53
C PRO A 201 16.70 -25.09 -2.50
N SER A 202 16.78 -24.42 -3.67
CA SER A 202 16.94 -22.97 -3.72
C SER A 202 15.69 -22.24 -3.26
N LEU A 203 14.50 -22.78 -3.53
CA LEU A 203 13.24 -22.27 -2.99
C LEU A 203 13.18 -22.38 -1.46
N VAL A 204 13.57 -23.53 -0.90
CA VAL A 204 13.60 -23.73 0.55
C VAL A 204 14.57 -22.74 1.20
N LEU A 205 15.77 -22.57 0.61
CA LEU A 205 16.74 -21.60 1.09
C LEU A 205 16.19 -20.17 1.07
N LYS A 206 15.59 -19.73 -0.04
CA LYS A 206 14.96 -18.39 -0.16
C LYS A 206 13.94 -18.12 0.95
N TYR A 207 13.07 -19.08 1.25
CA TYR A 207 12.07 -18.91 2.32
C TYR A 207 12.68 -19.04 3.73
N SER A 208 13.70 -19.89 3.93
CA SER A 208 14.35 -20.04 5.23
C SER A 208 15.26 -18.86 5.59
N GLU A 209 15.93 -18.27 4.59
CA GLU A 209 16.85 -17.16 4.76
C GLU A 209 16.16 -15.79 4.70
N PHE A 210 14.87 -15.76 4.37
CA PHE A 210 14.07 -14.54 4.37
C PHE A 210 14.17 -13.78 5.71
N ASN A 211 14.34 -14.51 6.84
CA ASN A 211 14.46 -13.94 8.18
C ASN A 211 15.90 -13.81 8.72
N ASN A 212 16.96 -14.05 7.93
CA ASN A 212 18.34 -14.14 8.45
C ASN A 212 19.24 -12.91 8.21
N TYR A 213 18.77 -11.80 7.63
CA TYR A 213 19.62 -10.66 7.24
C TYR A 213 19.24 -9.32 7.88
N SER A 214 19.83 -9.01 9.04
CA SER A 214 19.61 -7.74 9.76
C SER A 214 20.40 -6.58 9.15
N TYR A 215 19.72 -5.68 8.45
CA TYR A 215 20.26 -4.36 8.16
C TYR A 215 19.90 -3.37 9.28
N GLY A 216 20.91 -2.65 9.78
CA GLY A 216 20.70 -1.62 10.81
C GLY A 216 19.89 -0.46 10.26
N LEU A 217 18.88 -0.02 11.02
CA LEU A 217 18.11 1.20 10.76
C LEU A 217 19.02 2.42 10.92
N THR A 218 19.72 2.84 9.88
CA THR A 218 20.40 4.15 9.86
C THR A 218 19.38 5.22 9.49
N ILE A 219 18.54 5.61 10.45
CA ILE A 219 17.60 6.71 10.27
C ILE A 219 18.39 8.02 10.38
N SER A 220 18.41 8.81 9.32
CA SER A 220 19.04 10.13 9.34
C SER A 220 18.25 11.09 10.24
N GLY A 221 18.93 12.05 10.88
CA GLY A 221 18.32 12.96 11.87
C GLY A 221 17.05 13.69 11.38
N PHE A 222 16.97 14.07 10.11
CA PHE A 222 15.79 14.77 9.56
C PHE A 222 14.65 13.84 9.17
N SER A 223 14.93 12.56 8.92
CA SER A 223 13.89 11.55 8.70
C SER A 223 12.98 11.41 9.93
N TYR A 224 13.47 11.71 11.14
CA TYR A 224 12.63 11.80 12.35
C TYR A 224 11.58 12.91 12.30
N VAL A 225 11.86 14.04 11.65
CA VAL A 225 10.88 15.14 11.50
C VAL A 225 9.73 14.72 10.60
N VAL A 226 10.05 14.05 9.49
CA VAL A 226 9.06 13.49 8.56
C VAL A 226 8.22 12.42 9.25
N LEU A 227 8.85 11.51 9.99
CA LEU A 227 8.17 10.48 10.78
C LEU A 227 7.28 11.08 11.88
N ALA A 228 7.74 12.13 12.57
CA ALA A 228 6.94 12.82 13.58
C ALA A 228 5.69 13.48 12.97
N LEU A 229 5.82 14.10 11.79
CA LEU A 229 4.66 14.65 11.08
C LEU A 229 3.69 13.53 10.65
N LEU A 230 4.19 12.41 10.14
CA LEU A 230 3.36 11.26 9.79
C LEU A 230 2.62 10.70 11.01
N LEU A 231 3.29 10.63 12.16
CA LEU A 231 2.68 10.21 13.42
C LEU A 231 1.56 11.18 13.83
N ILE A 232 1.79 12.49 13.74
CA ILE A 232 0.76 13.50 14.01
C ILE A 232 -0.42 13.31 13.06
N LEU A 233 -0.15 13.16 11.75
CA LEU A 233 -1.20 12.90 10.76
C LEU A 233 -1.93 11.58 11.03
N ALA A 234 -1.25 10.54 11.49
CA ALA A 234 -1.85 9.28 11.91
C ALA A 234 -2.80 9.46 13.09
N ILE A 235 -2.35 10.13 14.15
CA ILE A 235 -3.18 10.42 15.34
C ILE A 235 -4.41 11.24 14.95
N VAL A 236 -4.21 12.30 14.18
CA VAL A 236 -5.30 13.19 13.72
C VAL A 236 -6.26 12.44 12.79
N SER A 237 -5.75 11.66 11.84
CA SER A 237 -6.56 10.89 10.90
C SER A 237 -7.37 9.81 11.63
N PHE A 238 -6.76 9.12 12.59
CA PHE A 238 -7.42 8.12 13.41
C PHE A 238 -8.54 8.73 14.27
N SER A 239 -8.30 9.90 14.87
CA SER A 239 -9.34 10.64 15.61
C SER A 239 -10.54 11.03 14.74
N SER A 240 -10.28 11.30 13.45
CA SER A 240 -11.34 11.61 12.48
C SER A 240 -12.16 10.36 12.14
N LEU A 241 -11.49 9.20 12.04
CA LEU A 241 -12.11 7.92 11.77
C LEU A 241 -13.08 7.55 12.90
N LEU A 242 -12.66 7.69 14.17
CA LEU A 242 -13.52 7.43 15.32
C LEU A 242 -14.78 8.31 15.32
N ARG A 243 -14.64 9.59 14.95
CA ARG A 243 -15.78 10.52 14.81
C ARG A 243 -16.69 10.14 13.63
N GLY A 244 -16.11 9.72 12.51
CA GLY A 244 -16.85 9.24 11.33
C GLY A 244 -17.62 7.95 11.61
N LEU A 245 -17.05 7.03 12.39
CA LEU A 245 -17.72 5.80 12.82
C LEU A 245 -18.98 6.05 13.66
N SER A 246 -19.12 7.21 14.31
CA SER A 246 -20.37 7.55 14.99
C SER A 246 -21.48 7.97 14.01
N LYS A 247 -21.13 8.76 12.98
CA LYS A 247 -22.09 9.46 12.10
C LYS A 247 -22.46 8.70 10.83
N ASN A 248 -21.60 7.79 10.39
CA ASN A 248 -21.76 7.08 9.12
C ASN A 248 -22.82 5.98 9.21
N THR A 249 -23.35 5.53 8.08
CA THR A 249 -24.29 4.40 8.01
C THR A 249 -23.62 3.09 8.47
N VAL A 250 -24.39 2.10 8.93
CA VAL A 250 -23.87 0.79 9.36
C VAL A 250 -22.97 0.16 8.29
N ARG A 251 -23.37 0.29 7.01
CA ARG A 251 -22.57 -0.15 5.86
C ARG A 251 -21.18 0.49 5.84
N VAL A 252 -21.11 1.82 5.87
CA VAL A 252 -19.84 2.55 5.80
C VAL A 252 -18.98 2.25 7.03
N LYS A 253 -19.59 2.10 8.22
CA LYS A 253 -18.86 1.67 9.43
C LYS A 253 -18.19 0.31 9.26
N ASN A 254 -18.91 -0.69 8.74
CA ASN A 254 -18.35 -2.03 8.53
C ASN A 254 -17.23 -2.02 7.49
N LEU A 255 -17.38 -1.27 6.40
CA LEU A 255 -16.31 -1.12 5.40
C LEU A 255 -15.07 -0.42 5.98
N LEU A 256 -15.24 0.64 6.77
CA LEU A 256 -14.13 1.29 7.46
C LEU A 256 -13.43 0.36 8.46
N ARG A 257 -14.18 -0.50 9.17
CA ARG A 257 -13.60 -1.52 10.06
C ARG A 257 -12.69 -2.49 9.31
N ILE A 258 -13.06 -2.90 8.08
CA ILE A 258 -12.20 -3.76 7.25
C ILE A 258 -10.88 -3.05 6.94
N ILE A 259 -10.93 -1.76 6.57
CA ILE A 259 -9.71 -0.97 6.33
C ILE A 259 -8.89 -0.85 7.63
N VAL A 260 -9.53 -0.73 8.80
CA VAL A 260 -8.82 -0.73 10.11
C VAL A 260 -8.13 -2.05 10.38
N VAL A 261 -8.78 -3.17 10.09
CA VAL A 261 -8.13 -4.47 10.21
C VAL A 261 -6.98 -4.60 9.21
N TYR A 262 -7.13 -4.11 7.97
CA TYR A 262 -6.03 -4.06 7.01
C TYR A 262 -4.84 -3.30 7.61
N PHE A 263 -5.06 -2.08 8.13
CA PHE A 263 -4.01 -1.28 8.78
C PHE A 263 -3.32 -2.03 9.92
N LEU A 264 -4.10 -2.64 10.82
CA LEU A 264 -3.55 -3.39 11.95
C LEU A 264 -2.74 -4.61 11.50
N LEU A 265 -3.23 -5.37 10.52
CA LEU A 265 -2.49 -6.51 9.98
C LEU A 265 -1.23 -6.07 9.24
N SER A 266 -1.24 -4.93 8.54
CA SER A 266 -0.03 -4.35 7.93
C SER A 266 1.00 -3.93 8.99
N VAL A 267 0.56 -3.37 10.12
CA VAL A 267 1.44 -3.05 11.26
C VAL A 267 1.97 -4.32 11.94
N VAL A 268 1.15 -5.36 12.08
CA VAL A 268 1.61 -6.65 12.62
C VAL A 268 2.62 -7.30 11.67
N SER A 269 2.40 -7.21 10.36
CA SER A 269 3.34 -7.71 9.35
C SER A 269 4.74 -7.09 9.50
N PHE A 270 4.80 -5.80 9.86
CA PHE A 270 6.05 -5.11 10.20
C PHE A 270 6.81 -5.71 11.39
N PHE A 271 6.12 -6.27 12.38
CA PHE A 271 6.78 -6.94 13.52
C PHE A 271 7.15 -8.39 13.22
N ILE A 272 6.49 -9.01 12.22
CA ILE A 272 6.81 -10.35 11.76
C ILE A 272 8.08 -10.33 10.90
N THR A 273 8.28 -9.27 10.12
CA THR A 273 9.52 -9.06 9.37
C THR A 273 10.59 -8.40 10.24
N THR A 274 11.70 -9.09 10.42
CA THR A 274 12.87 -8.53 11.12
C THR A 274 13.73 -7.64 10.22
N HIS A 275 13.46 -7.61 8.90
CA HIS A 275 14.33 -7.05 7.86
C HIS A 275 13.53 -6.21 6.85
N ASP A 276 14.16 -5.15 6.31
CA ASP A 276 13.54 -4.13 5.46
C ASP A 276 12.27 -3.46 6.04
N TYR A 277 12.45 -2.86 7.22
CA TYR A 277 11.44 -2.05 7.91
C TYR A 277 10.80 -0.98 7.01
N PHE A 278 11.59 -0.36 6.12
CA PHE A 278 11.09 0.68 5.23
C PHE A 278 10.22 0.12 4.11
N SER A 279 10.57 -1.01 3.48
CA SER A 279 9.74 -1.56 2.41
C SER A 279 8.39 -2.04 2.96
N THR A 280 8.42 -2.69 4.14
CA THR A 280 7.22 -3.18 4.84
C THR A 280 6.25 -2.06 5.24
N TYR A 281 6.76 -0.85 5.49
CA TYR A 281 5.93 0.33 5.78
C TYR A 281 4.96 0.67 4.63
N SER A 282 5.26 0.29 3.38
CA SER A 282 4.37 0.61 2.25
C SER A 282 3.01 -0.09 2.33
N LEU A 283 2.92 -1.24 3.02
CA LEU A 283 1.62 -1.89 3.28
C LEU A 283 0.71 -0.97 4.10
N VAL A 284 1.27 -0.21 5.05
CA VAL A 284 0.48 0.67 5.93
C VAL A 284 -0.11 1.84 5.12
N LEU A 285 0.58 2.26 4.06
CA LEU A 285 0.23 3.45 3.27
C LEU A 285 -1.13 3.32 2.59
N VAL A 286 -1.53 2.12 2.16
CA VAL A 286 -2.83 1.86 1.54
C VAL A 286 -3.97 2.33 2.45
N SER A 287 -3.98 1.87 3.71
CA SER A 287 -5.03 2.26 4.66
C SER A 287 -4.84 3.69 5.16
N PHE A 288 -3.59 4.10 5.36
CA PHE A 288 -3.28 5.43 5.86
C PHE A 288 -3.76 6.54 4.89
N ALA A 289 -3.59 6.36 3.58
CA ALA A 289 -4.11 7.26 2.55
C ALA A 289 -5.63 7.47 2.66
N VAL A 290 -6.39 6.39 2.89
CA VAL A 290 -7.85 6.46 3.05
C VAL A 290 -8.23 7.26 4.30
N TYR A 291 -7.51 7.09 5.41
CA TYR A 291 -7.80 7.80 6.66
C TYR A 291 -7.47 9.27 6.59
N THR A 292 -6.33 9.62 6.01
CA THR A 292 -5.96 11.01 5.81
C THR A 292 -6.93 11.69 4.86
N ALA A 293 -7.34 11.02 3.76
CA ALA A 293 -8.38 11.53 2.88
C ALA A 293 -9.71 11.77 3.62
N ASN A 294 -10.13 10.83 4.47
CA ASN A 294 -11.33 10.98 5.29
C ASN A 294 -11.25 12.17 6.27
N TYR A 295 -10.09 12.39 6.90
CA TYR A 295 -9.88 13.55 7.77
C TYR A 295 -10.00 14.87 6.99
N PHE A 296 -9.33 14.97 5.84
CA PHE A 296 -9.35 16.16 5.00
C PHE A 296 -10.74 16.42 4.40
N ASP A 297 -11.55 15.38 4.17
CA ASP A 297 -12.91 15.57 3.66
C ASP A 297 -13.81 16.30 4.66
N TYR A 298 -13.68 16.01 5.95
CA TYR A 298 -14.42 16.70 7.03
C TYR A 298 -13.82 18.06 7.43
N LEU A 299 -12.72 18.49 6.80
CA LEU A 299 -11.97 19.67 7.21
C LEU A 299 -12.68 20.95 6.73
N LYS A 300 -13.33 21.66 7.66
CA LYS A 300 -14.09 22.90 7.36
C LYS A 300 -13.21 24.10 7.00
N ARG A 301 -12.00 24.18 7.55
CA ARG A 301 -11.09 25.33 7.40
C ARG A 301 -10.14 25.12 6.22
N TYR A 302 -10.55 25.48 5.02
CA TYR A 302 -9.77 25.28 3.78
C TYR A 302 -8.33 25.79 3.85
N TRP A 303 -8.04 26.89 4.56
CA TRP A 303 -6.68 27.41 4.70
C TRP A 303 -5.74 26.44 5.44
N VAL A 304 -6.23 25.74 6.46
CA VAL A 304 -5.46 24.73 7.21
C VAL A 304 -5.14 23.55 6.31
N GLY A 305 -6.11 23.10 5.51
CA GLY A 305 -5.90 22.02 4.53
C GLY A 305 -4.83 22.38 3.49
N ASN A 306 -4.86 23.60 2.96
CA ASN A 306 -3.82 24.07 2.03
C ASN A 306 -2.43 24.11 2.71
N ALA A 307 -2.34 24.66 3.93
CA ALA A 307 -1.08 24.77 4.65
C ALA A 307 -0.47 23.39 4.94
N LEU A 308 -1.27 22.42 5.39
CA LEU A 308 -0.80 21.05 5.66
C LEU A 308 -0.32 20.34 4.39
N ILE A 309 -1.04 20.52 3.27
CA ILE A 309 -0.64 19.92 1.99
C ILE A 309 0.68 20.51 1.47
N ILE A 310 0.82 21.83 1.52
CA ILE A 310 2.05 22.51 1.09
C ILE A 310 3.22 22.07 1.98
N LEU A 311 3.01 22.04 3.30
CA LEU A 311 4.01 21.58 4.26
C LEU A 311 4.44 20.14 3.98
N LEU A 312 3.48 19.24 3.72
CA LEU A 312 3.74 17.84 3.39
C LEU A 312 4.59 17.71 2.11
N LEU A 313 4.21 18.42 1.03
CA LEU A 313 4.94 18.38 -0.23
C LEU A 313 6.38 18.89 -0.09
N LEU A 314 6.57 20.03 0.61
CA LEU A 314 7.90 20.60 0.82
C LEU A 314 8.80 19.69 1.66
N LEU A 315 8.26 19.08 2.71
CA LEU A 315 9.02 18.17 3.56
C LEU A 315 9.42 16.90 2.83
N VAL A 316 8.52 16.30 2.05
CA VAL A 316 8.82 15.11 1.25
C VAL A 316 9.88 15.43 0.21
N LEU A 317 9.72 16.54 -0.52
CA LEU A 317 10.70 16.96 -1.52
C LEU A 317 12.08 17.18 -0.89
N TYR A 318 12.15 17.97 0.19
CA TYR A 318 13.41 18.23 0.89
C TYR A 318 14.05 16.94 1.43
N ASN A 319 13.26 16.03 2.00
CA ASN A 319 13.76 14.73 2.48
C ASN A 319 14.35 13.89 1.34
N ASN A 320 13.72 13.87 0.16
CA ASN A 320 14.22 13.12 -0.98
C ASN A 320 15.54 13.71 -1.53
N TYR A 321 15.65 15.03 -1.65
CA TYR A 321 16.91 15.68 -2.06
C TYR A 321 18.06 15.36 -1.08
N ARG A 322 17.78 15.40 0.22
CA ARG A 322 18.76 15.07 1.26
C ARG A 322 19.16 13.59 1.25
N LEU A 323 18.19 12.69 1.19
CA LEU A 323 18.44 11.24 1.22
C LEU A 323 19.22 10.76 -0.02
N VAL A 324 19.07 11.46 -1.15
CA VAL A 324 19.85 11.20 -2.37
C VAL A 324 21.26 11.84 -2.31
N GLY A 325 21.54 12.69 -1.31
CA GLY A 325 22.86 13.29 -1.10
C GLY A 325 23.12 14.55 -1.93
N LEU A 326 22.06 15.21 -2.41
CA LEU A 326 22.19 16.45 -3.21
C LEU A 326 22.27 17.72 -2.34
N ILE A 327 21.87 17.64 -1.06
CA ILE A 327 21.87 18.74 -0.07
C ILE A 327 22.15 18.15 1.32
#